data_AF-A0A962XWM7-F1
#
_entry.id   AF-A0A962XWM7-F1
#
_cell.length_a   1.000
_cell.length_b   1.000
_cell.length_c   1.000
_cell.angle_alpha   90.00
_cell.angle_beta   90.00
_cell.angle_gamma   90.00
#
_symmetry.space_group_name_H-M   'P 1'
#
loop_
_entity.id
_entity.type
_entity.pdbx_description
1 polymer ?
#
loop_
_entity_poly.entity_id
_entity_poly.type
_entity_poly.pdbx_seq_one_letter_code
_entity_poly.pdbx_strand_id
1 'polypeptide(L)'
;MNTILSRHAETRAQQRGIRESDIALIVAVGTPVDDDSIFLKERDVEREIQQHKRIISKLERLSGCRVVLGGETVVTVYRPSRKTERRLLRGQHRHQTITAGDDFPALSIYEGGHSDAS
;
A
#
# COMPACT_ATOMS: atom_id res chain seq x y z
N MET A 1 11.66 6.59 -4.58
CA MET A 1 12.70 7.51 -5.10
C MET A 1 12.02 8.60 -5.91
N ASN A 2 12.48 9.84 -5.83
CA ASN A 2 11.98 10.94 -6.67
C ASN A 2 12.89 11.07 -7.91
N THR A 3 12.41 10.70 -9.09
CA THR A 3 13.18 10.75 -10.34
C THR A 3 12.86 12.01 -11.12
N ILE A 4 13.85 12.83 -11.46
CA ILE A 4 13.68 14.04 -12.28
C ILE A 4 13.73 13.64 -13.76
N LEU A 5 12.64 13.89 -14.51
CA LEU A 5 12.62 13.62 -15.94
C LEU A 5 13.25 14.77 -16.74
N SER A 6 14.06 14.42 -17.73
CA SER A 6 14.50 15.40 -18.74
C SER A 6 13.41 15.62 -19.79
N ARG A 7 13.41 16.77 -20.45
CA ARG A 7 12.48 17.07 -21.56
C ARG A 7 12.53 16.02 -22.68
N HIS A 8 13.70 15.44 -22.94
CA HIS A 8 13.85 14.35 -23.91
C HIS A 8 13.14 13.07 -23.44
N ALA A 9 13.29 12.72 -22.15
CA ALA A 9 12.64 11.57 -21.55
C ALA A 9 11.10 11.72 -21.50
N GLU A 10 10.59 12.90 -21.12
CA GLU A 10 9.15 13.22 -21.14
C GLU A 10 8.54 13.04 -22.53
N THR A 11 9.18 13.64 -23.55
CA THR A 11 8.72 13.54 -24.95
C THR A 11 8.67 12.07 -25.41
N ARG A 12 9.71 11.29 -25.08
CA ARG A 12 9.79 9.86 -25.42
C ARG A 12 8.76 9.02 -24.69
N ALA A 13 8.51 9.31 -23.40
CA ALA A 13 7.52 8.61 -22.61
C ALA A 13 6.13 8.86 -23.19
N GLN A 14 5.79 10.12 -23.48
CA GLN A 14 4.53 10.50 -24.09
C GLN A 14 4.31 9.84 -25.46
N GLN A 15 5.33 9.82 -26.33
CA GLN A 15 5.28 9.15 -27.64
C GLN A 15 5.01 7.64 -27.53
N ARG A 16 5.33 7.02 -26.39
CA ARG A 16 5.12 5.60 -26.11
C ARG A 16 3.90 5.32 -25.24
N GLY A 17 3.11 6.35 -24.93
CA GLY A 17 1.94 6.23 -24.06
C GLY A 17 2.28 5.94 -22.60
N ILE A 18 3.52 6.21 -22.17
CA ILE A 18 4.00 5.98 -20.81
C ILE A 18 3.84 7.28 -20.01
N ARG A 19 3.17 7.21 -18.86
CA ARG A 19 3.02 8.34 -17.95
C ARG A 19 4.19 8.39 -16.97
N GLU A 20 4.42 9.56 -16.39
CA GLU A 20 5.41 9.73 -15.32
C GLU A 20 5.14 8.80 -14.13
N SER A 21 3.87 8.59 -13.77
CA SER A 21 3.46 7.62 -12.75
C SER A 21 3.89 6.19 -13.06
N ASP A 22 3.93 5.83 -14.35
CA ASP A 22 4.31 4.49 -14.80
C ASP A 22 5.83 4.30 -14.68
N ILE A 23 6.61 5.35 -14.96
CA ILE A 23 8.07 5.36 -14.76
C ILE A 23 8.39 5.20 -13.28
N ALA A 24 7.72 5.97 -12.41
CA ALA A 24 7.90 5.86 -10.97
C ALA A 24 7.60 4.44 -10.45
N LEU A 25 6.56 3.79 -10.98
CA LEU A 25 6.24 2.40 -10.66
C LEU A 25 7.34 1.43 -11.13
N ILE A 26 7.80 1.56 -12.37
CA ILE A 26 8.90 0.74 -12.91
C ILE A 26 10.15 0.86 -12.04
N VAL A 27 10.51 2.08 -11.63
CA VAL A 27 11.65 2.35 -10.75
C VAL A 27 11.47 1.71 -9.37
N ALA A 28 10.23 1.71 -8.84
CA ALA A 28 9.94 1.16 -7.52
C ALA A 28 9.99 -0.38 -7.47
N VAL A 29 9.60 -1.07 -8.55
CA VAL A 29 9.38 -2.54 -8.51
C VAL A 29 10.25 -3.34 -9.48
N GLY A 30 10.87 -2.69 -10.46
CA GLY A 30 11.67 -3.34 -11.51
C GLY A 30 13.01 -3.88 -10.99
N THR A 31 13.60 -4.78 -11.77
CA THR A 31 14.94 -5.31 -11.50
C THR A 31 16.01 -4.38 -12.11
N PRO A 32 17.02 -3.91 -11.35
CA PRO A 32 18.20 -3.26 -11.91
C PRO A 32 18.93 -4.22 -12.86
N VAL A 33 19.28 -3.76 -14.07
CA VAL A 33 20.00 -4.57 -15.06
C VAL A 33 21.48 -4.18 -15.12
N ASP A 34 21.76 -2.90 -14.99
CA ASP A 34 23.09 -2.31 -14.85
C ASP A 34 23.03 -1.10 -13.89
N ASP A 35 24.12 -0.34 -13.80
CA ASP A 35 24.24 0.77 -12.85
C ASP A 35 23.22 1.90 -13.09
N ASP A 36 22.74 2.06 -14.33
CA ASP A 36 21.89 3.19 -14.74
C ASP A 36 20.53 2.76 -15.32
N SER A 37 20.22 1.47 -15.35
CA SER A 37 19.01 0.95 -15.98
C SER A 37 18.20 -0.01 -15.11
N ILE A 38 16.89 0.21 -15.13
CA ILE A 38 15.89 -0.62 -14.46
C ILE A 38 14.99 -1.23 -15.52
N PHE A 39 14.77 -2.54 -15.41
CA PHE A 39 13.91 -3.27 -16.31
C PHE A 39 12.81 -4.00 -15.54
N LEU A 40 11.56 -3.74 -15.92
CA LEU A 40 10.40 -4.41 -15.34
C LEU A 40 10.23 -5.78 -15.99
N LYS A 41 10.70 -6.84 -15.32
CA LYS A 41 10.59 -8.22 -15.82
C LYS A 41 9.19 -8.76 -15.55
N GLU A 42 8.77 -9.76 -16.32
CA GLU A 42 7.49 -10.45 -16.10
C GLU A 42 7.36 -11.03 -14.68
N ARG A 43 8.45 -11.58 -14.13
CA ARG A 43 8.48 -12.05 -12.72
C ARG A 43 8.25 -10.93 -11.69
N ASP A 44 8.69 -9.70 -12.00
CA ASP A 44 8.50 -8.56 -11.10
C ASP A 44 7.01 -8.16 -11.13
N VAL A 45 6.43 -8.12 -12.33
CA VAL A 45 4.99 -7.89 -12.51
C VAL A 45 4.16 -8.93 -11.77
N GLU A 46 4.44 -10.22 -11.93
CA GLU A 46 3.69 -11.28 -11.26
C GLU A 46 3.82 -11.18 -9.73
N ARG A 47 5.03 -10.94 -9.21
CA ARG A 47 5.26 -10.73 -7.78
C ARG A 47 4.40 -9.60 -7.24
N GLU A 48 4.43 -8.44 -7.89
CA GLU A 48 3.66 -7.27 -7.46
C GLU A 48 2.15 -7.53 -7.57
N ILE A 49 1.68 -8.13 -8.67
CA ILE A 49 0.26 -8.47 -8.82
C ILE A 49 -0.21 -9.39 -7.69
N GLN A 50 0.57 -10.42 -7.35
CA GLN A 50 0.22 -11.33 -6.25
C GLN A 50 0.19 -10.61 -4.90
N GLN A 51 1.14 -9.71 -4.64
CA GLN A 51 1.15 -8.91 -3.43
C GLN A 51 -0.08 -7.99 -3.36
N HIS A 52 -0.40 -7.28 -4.43
CA HIS A 52 -1.57 -6.39 -4.49
C HIS A 52 -2.88 -7.17 -4.35
N LYS A 53 -3.01 -8.34 -5.00
CA LYS A 53 -4.17 -9.22 -4.81
C LYS A 53 -4.36 -9.62 -3.36
N ARG A 54 -3.28 -9.98 -2.64
CA ARG A 54 -3.35 -10.30 -1.21
C ARG A 54 -3.83 -9.11 -0.37
N ILE A 55 -3.37 -7.91 -0.69
CA ILE A 55 -3.80 -6.68 -0.02
C ILE A 55 -5.28 -6.41 -0.31
N ILE A 56 -5.70 -6.48 -1.57
CA ILE A 56 -7.09 -6.33 -2.00
C ILE A 56 -7.99 -7.32 -1.25
N SER A 57 -7.65 -8.61 -1.24
CA SER A 57 -8.43 -9.61 -0.52
C SER A 57 -8.49 -9.36 0.99
N LYS A 58 -7.41 -8.85 1.60
CA LYS A 58 -7.43 -8.43 3.02
C LYS A 58 -8.38 -7.25 3.22
N LEU A 59 -8.32 -6.24 2.37
CA LEU A 59 -9.20 -5.06 2.43
C LEU A 59 -10.67 -5.44 2.26
N GLU A 60 -10.99 -6.30 1.29
CA GLU A 60 -12.35 -6.82 1.09
C GLU A 60 -12.87 -7.56 2.32
N ARG A 61 -12.07 -8.47 2.88
CA ARG A 61 -12.43 -9.23 4.10
C ARG A 61 -12.62 -8.33 5.32
N LEU A 62 -11.81 -7.27 5.42
CA LEU A 62 -11.82 -6.31 6.53
C LEU A 62 -12.80 -5.16 6.31
N SER A 63 -13.40 -5.05 5.14
CA SER A 63 -14.38 -4.01 4.84
C SER A 63 -15.50 -4.00 5.87
N GLY A 64 -15.78 -2.81 6.40
CA GLY A 64 -16.75 -2.61 7.49
C GLY A 64 -16.28 -3.10 8.86
N CYS A 65 -15.02 -3.52 9.06
CA CYS A 65 -14.49 -3.73 10.42
C CYS A 65 -14.18 -2.39 11.07
N ARG A 66 -14.44 -2.31 12.38
CA ARG A 66 -14.06 -1.19 13.22
C ARG A 66 -13.04 -1.65 14.25
N VAL A 67 -11.96 -0.90 14.36
CA VAL A 67 -10.98 -1.01 15.44
C VAL A 67 -11.23 0.16 16.40
N VAL A 68 -11.33 -0.13 17.70
CA VAL A 68 -11.43 0.88 18.75
C VAL A 68 -10.09 0.93 19.46
N LEU A 69 -9.46 2.11 19.46
CA LEU A 69 -8.19 2.38 20.11
C LEU A 69 -8.43 3.12 21.44
N GLY A 70 -7.57 2.87 22.42
CA GLY A 70 -7.45 3.62 23.66
C GLY A 70 -5.99 3.94 23.89
N GLY A 71 -5.58 5.18 23.58
CA GLY A 71 -4.17 5.52 23.47
C GLY A 71 -3.49 4.70 22.37
N GLU A 72 -2.40 4.02 22.72
CA GLU A 72 -1.63 3.12 21.83
C GLU A 72 -2.17 1.68 21.80
N THR A 73 -3.21 1.37 22.59
CA THR A 73 -3.73 0.01 22.72
C THR A 73 -4.99 -0.21 21.90
N VAL A 74 -5.06 -1.35 21.19
CA VAL A 74 -6.30 -1.84 20.57
C VAL A 74 -7.23 -2.39 21.65
N VAL A 75 -8.34 -1.72 21.90
CA VAL A 75 -9.34 -2.12 22.91
C VAL A 75 -10.26 -3.21 22.36
N THR A 76 -10.75 -3.06 21.13
CA THR A 76 -11.61 -4.06 20.49
C THR A 76 -11.65 -3.95 18.98
N VAL A 77 -11.99 -5.05 18.31
CA VAL A 77 -12.23 -5.13 16.86
C VAL A 77 -13.56 -5.83 16.62
N TYR A 78 -14.45 -5.21 15.85
CA TYR A 78 -15.76 -5.80 15.55
C TYR A 78 -16.33 -5.28 14.23
N ARG A 79 -17.31 -6.00 13.65
CA ARG A 79 -18.11 -5.51 12.52
C ARG A 79 -19.43 -4.91 13.05
N PRO A 80 -19.64 -3.58 13.01
CA PRO A 80 -20.89 -2.97 13.42
C PRO A 80 -22.05 -3.36 12.49
N SER A 81 -23.27 -3.40 13.03
CA SER A 81 -24.47 -3.48 12.20
C SER A 81 -24.61 -2.23 11.34
N ARG A 82 -25.33 -2.30 10.20
CA ARG A 82 -25.62 -1.14 9.34
C ARG A 82 -26.25 0.05 10.10
N LYS A 83 -27.10 -0.22 11.10
CA LYS A 83 -27.71 0.82 11.94
C LYS A 83 -26.65 1.51 12.81
N THR A 84 -25.77 0.72 13.42
CA THR A 84 -24.66 1.21 14.25
C THR A 84 -23.66 2.00 13.42
N GLU A 85 -23.27 1.49 12.25
CA GLU A 85 -22.37 2.16 11.30
C GLU A 85 -22.89 3.54 10.90
N ARG A 86 -24.16 3.64 10.47
CA ARG A 86 -24.78 4.94 10.14
C ARG A 86 -24.77 5.90 11.32
N ARG A 87 -25.01 5.41 12.54
CA ARG A 87 -24.95 6.23 13.76
C ARG A 87 -23.52 6.71 14.06
N LEU A 88 -22.52 5.85 13.84
CA LEU A 88 -21.10 6.16 13.99
C LEU A 88 -20.66 7.25 13.01
N LEU A 89 -21.00 7.12 11.73
CA LEU A 89 -20.63 8.08 10.68
C LEU A 89 -21.33 9.44 10.82
N ARG A 90 -22.46 9.51 11.54
CA ARG A 90 -23.18 10.77 11.83
C ARG A 90 -22.58 11.58 12.98
N GLY A 91 -21.41 11.21 13.49
CA GLY A 91 -20.70 11.98 14.53
C GLY A 91 -21.36 11.95 15.91
N GLN A 92 -22.34 11.07 16.15
CA GLN A 92 -23.04 10.97 17.44
C GLN A 92 -22.22 10.23 18.52
N HIS A 93 -20.91 10.06 18.30
CA HIS A 93 -19.99 9.38 19.19
C HIS A 93 -18.81 10.31 19.49
N ARG A 94 -18.82 10.88 20.70
CA ARG A 94 -17.65 11.58 21.26
C ARG A 94 -16.59 10.54 21.62
N HIS A 95 -15.64 10.29 20.74
CA HIS A 95 -14.32 9.76 21.09
C HIS A 95 -13.30 10.66 20.39
N GLN A 96 -12.31 11.14 21.14
CA GLN A 96 -11.27 12.04 20.65
C GLN A 96 -10.57 11.42 19.44
N THR A 97 -10.57 12.16 18.34
CA THR A 97 -9.89 11.82 17.10
C THR A 97 -8.39 11.78 17.37
N ILE A 98 -7.79 10.59 17.33
CA ILE A 98 -6.35 10.50 17.09
C ILE A 98 -6.20 10.70 15.58
N THR A 99 -5.65 11.86 15.19
CA THR A 99 -5.16 12.08 13.82
C THR A 99 -4.19 10.96 13.51
N ALA A 100 -4.54 10.10 12.55
CA ALA A 100 -3.57 9.24 11.89
C ALA A 100 -2.55 10.20 11.25
N GLY A 101 -1.46 10.45 11.97
CA GLY A 101 -0.28 11.09 11.41
C GLY A 101 0.22 10.25 10.25
N ASP A 102 0.91 10.89 9.33
CA ASP A 102 1.43 10.40 8.05
C ASP A 102 2.42 9.20 8.14
N ASP A 103 2.43 8.47 9.24
CA ASP A 103 3.24 7.28 9.51
C ASP A 103 2.37 6.02 9.47
N PHE A 104 1.74 5.73 8.32
CA PHE A 104 1.49 4.33 7.97
C PHE A 104 2.85 3.80 7.47
N PRO A 105 3.65 3.07 8.28
CA PRO A 105 4.80 2.40 7.73
C PRO A 105 4.25 1.43 6.69
N ALA A 106 4.86 1.44 5.50
CA ALA A 106 4.68 0.39 4.52
C ALA A 106 4.63 -0.94 5.27
N LEU A 107 3.55 -1.70 5.10
CA LEU A 107 3.31 -3.00 5.72
C LEU A 107 4.60 -3.86 5.66
N SER A 108 5.45 -3.73 6.67
CA SER A 108 6.61 -4.56 6.91
C SER A 108 6.08 -5.81 7.59
N ILE A 109 5.43 -6.67 6.80
CA ILE A 109 5.25 -8.07 7.18
C ILE A 109 6.59 -8.75 6.86
N TYR A 110 7.62 -8.35 7.58
CA TYR A 110 8.87 -9.09 7.77
C TYR A 110 8.80 -9.65 9.19
N GLU A 111 8.05 -10.73 9.37
CA GLU A 111 8.40 -11.74 10.36
C GLU A 111 8.14 -13.11 9.73
N GLY A 112 9.24 -13.83 9.54
CA GLY A 112 9.32 -15.10 8.86
C GLY A 112 10.78 -15.52 8.74
N GLY A 113 11.49 -15.51 9.88
CA GLY A 113 12.79 -16.15 9.97
C GLY A 113 12.67 -17.61 9.57
N HIS A 114 13.37 -18.00 8.52
CA HIS A 114 13.71 -19.40 8.28
C HIS A 114 14.98 -19.69 9.07
N SER A 115 14.79 -20.14 10.30
CA SER A 115 15.73 -20.96 11.05
C SER A 115 15.32 -22.42 10.86
N ASP A 116 16.11 -23.16 10.09
CA ASP A 116 16.33 -24.62 10.15
C ASP A 116 17.66 -24.80 9.37
N ALA A 117 18.83 -25.12 9.93
CA ALA A 117 19.19 -26.17 10.89
C ALA A 117 18.81 -27.57 10.38
N SER A 118 19.56 -28.08 9.39
CA SER A 118 20.17 -29.42 9.38
C SER A 118 21.11 -29.57 8.18
#